data_AF-A0AAF0Q954-F1
#
_entry.id   AF-A0AAF0Q954-F1
#
_cell.length_a   1.000
_cell.length_b   1.000
_cell.length_c   1.000
_cell.angle_alpha   90.00
_cell.angle_beta   90.00
_cell.angle_gamma   90.00
#
_symmetry.space_group_name_H-M   'P 1'
#
loop_
_entity.id
_entity.type
_entity.pdbx_description
1 polymer ?
#
loop_
_entity_poly.entity_id
_entity_poly.type
_entity_poly.pdbx_seq_one_letter_code
_entity_poly.pdbx_strand_id
1 'polypeptide(L)'
;MYGYEFKDSDTLIFCGEEDEQLRYRVILVLFEGISGLHINWRKSFLYPINEVHNMEALNIILGGQVGALPTTYLGMPLGAKSMSKEIWSSVMEKCEKKLARWKGQYLSLGGRVALIN
;
A
#
# COMPACT_ATOMS: atom_id res chain seq x y z
N MET A 1 12.68 -8.39 13.04
CA MET A 1 12.51 -8.74 11.62
C MET A 1 12.78 -7.46 10.83
N TYR A 2 13.92 -7.41 10.14
CA TYR A 2 14.33 -6.30 9.29
C TYR A 2 13.74 -6.55 7.90
N GLY A 3 13.24 -5.51 7.21
CA GLY A 3 12.62 -5.71 5.91
C GLY A 3 12.22 -4.40 5.25
N TYR A 4 11.58 -4.49 4.09
CA TYR A 4 11.08 -3.34 3.36
C TYR A 4 9.78 -3.68 2.62
N GLU A 5 9.00 -2.65 2.30
CA GLU A 5 7.77 -2.78 1.52
C GLU A 5 7.98 -2.18 0.14
N PHE A 6 7.69 -2.96 -0.90
CA PHE A 6 7.64 -2.48 -2.27
C PHE A 6 6.19 -2.22 -2.66
N LYS A 7 5.91 -1.01 -3.13
CA LYS A 7 4.60 -0.57 -3.60
C LYS A 7 4.67 -0.30 -5.10
N ASP A 8 3.83 -0.96 -5.89
CA ASP A 8 3.38 -0.49 -7.20
C ASP A 8 1.96 0.07 -7.06
N SER A 9 1.48 0.80 -8.07
CA SER A 9 0.25 1.60 -8.09
C SER A 9 -0.90 1.02 -7.25
N ASP A 10 -1.17 -0.29 -7.38
CA ASP A 10 -2.19 -1.03 -6.63
C ASP A 10 -1.68 -2.35 -6.00
N THR A 11 -0.37 -2.56 -5.91
CA THR A 11 0.23 -3.81 -5.39
C THR A 11 1.25 -3.51 -4.30
N LEU A 12 1.15 -4.21 -3.18
CA LEU A 12 2.10 -4.12 -2.06
C LEU A 12 2.79 -5.47 -1.87
N ILE A 13 4.11 -5.48 -1.83
CA ILE A 13 4.95 -6.66 -1.63
C ILE A 13 5.81 -6.43 -0.40
N PHE A 14 5.75 -7.35 0.55
CA PHE A 14 6.61 -7.35 1.72
C PHE A 14 7.84 -8.18 1.42
N CYS A 15 9.00 -7.55 1.47
CA CYS A 15 10.26 -8.21 1.21
C CYS A 15 11.03 -8.38 2.51
N GLY A 16 11.59 -9.59 2.67
CA GLY A 16 12.40 -9.96 3.82
C GLY A 16 13.84 -9.45 3.71
N GLU A 17 14.76 -10.28 4.14
CA GLU A 17 16.18 -9.94 4.26
C GLU A 17 16.83 -9.46 2.95
N GLU A 18 17.90 -8.70 3.14
CA GLU A 18 18.63 -7.99 2.10
C GLU A 18 19.20 -8.91 1.00
N ASP A 19 19.48 -10.18 1.32
CA ASP A 19 20.10 -11.13 0.38
C ASP A 19 19.16 -11.66 -0.72
N GLU A 20 17.85 -11.41 -0.65
CA GLU A 20 16.88 -11.93 -1.63
C GLU A 20 16.41 -10.91 -2.69
N GLN A 21 16.96 -9.69 -2.68
CA GLN A 21 16.54 -8.59 -3.57
C GLN A 21 16.57 -8.93 -5.06
N LEU A 22 17.63 -9.60 -5.50
CA LEU A 22 17.77 -10.03 -6.89
C LEU A 22 16.66 -11.02 -7.29
N ARG A 23 16.24 -11.88 -6.35
CA ARG A 23 15.15 -12.84 -6.60
C ARG A 23 13.84 -12.10 -6.82
N TYR A 24 13.53 -11.10 -6.00
CA TYR A 24 12.34 -10.28 -6.18
C TYR A 24 12.34 -9.56 -7.52
N ARG A 25 13.48 -8.97 -7.94
CA ARG A 25 13.59 -8.33 -9.27
C ARG A 25 13.32 -9.31 -10.40
N VAL A 26 13.89 -10.52 -10.33
CA VAL A 26 13.68 -11.57 -11.34
C VAL A 26 12.21 -12.00 -11.38
N ILE A 27 11.57 -12.21 -10.22
CA ILE A 27 10.15 -12.57 -10.15
C ILE A 27 9.28 -11.50 -10.81
N LEU A 28 9.55 -10.22 -10.54
CA LEU A 28 8.80 -9.10 -11.11
C LEU A 28 8.95 -9.02 -12.65
N VAL A 29 10.16 -9.21 -13.17
CA VAL A 29 10.39 -9.24 -14.63
C VAL A 29 9.74 -10.47 -15.29
N LEU A 30 9.80 -11.64 -14.64
CA LEU A 30 9.11 -12.83 -15.12
C LEU A 30 7.59 -12.64 -15.12
N PHE A 31 7.05 -12.00 -14.09
CA PHE A 31 5.63 -11.65 -14.02
C PHE A 31 5.23 -10.73 -15.18
N GLU A 32 6.01 -9.69 -15.50
CA GLU A 32 5.76 -8.84 -16.67
C GLU A 32 5.71 -9.68 -17.96
N GLY A 33 6.70 -10.57 -18.16
CA GLY A 33 6.78 -11.41 -19.36
C GLY A 33 5.62 -12.41 -19.51
N ILE A 34 5.14 -12.99 -18.40
CA ILE A 34 4.07 -13.99 -18.42
C ILE A 34 2.68 -13.34 -18.49
N SER A 35 2.47 -12.25 -17.74
CA SER A 35 1.18 -11.56 -17.69
C SER A 35 0.95 -10.61 -18.86
N GLY A 36 2.01 -10.17 -19.54
CA GLY A 36 1.96 -9.09 -20.52
C GLY A 36 1.73 -7.71 -19.91
N LEU A 37 1.78 -7.59 -18.58
CA LEU A 37 1.70 -6.30 -17.87
C LEU A 37 3.08 -5.64 -17.80
N HIS A 38 3.08 -4.32 -17.60
CA HIS A 38 4.29 -3.55 -17.35
C HIS A 38 4.25 -2.90 -15.96
N ILE A 39 5.28 -3.17 -15.17
CA ILE A 39 5.51 -2.58 -13.87
C ILE A 39 5.94 -1.12 -14.07
N ASN A 40 5.25 -0.22 -13.40
CA ASN A 40 5.55 1.20 -13.49
C ASN A 40 6.57 1.62 -12.43
N TRP A 41 7.85 1.32 -12.68
CA TRP A 41 8.95 1.64 -11.76
C TRP A 41 9.02 3.11 -11.35
N ARG A 42 8.50 4.06 -12.16
CA ARG A 42 8.47 5.49 -11.80
C ARG A 42 7.44 5.80 -10.71
N LYS A 43 6.35 5.04 -10.65
CA LYS A 43 5.31 5.14 -9.63
C LYS A 43 5.52 4.18 -8.47
N SER A 44 6.48 3.26 -8.58
CA SER A 44 6.79 2.32 -7.53
C SER A 44 7.64 2.95 -6.43
N PHE A 45 7.41 2.53 -5.18
CA PHE A 45 8.12 3.01 -4.01
C PHE A 45 8.66 1.87 -3.16
N LEU A 46 9.85 2.04 -2.58
CA LEU A 46 10.41 1.19 -1.53
C LEU A 46 10.34 1.91 -0.19
N TYR A 47 9.76 1.25 0.82
CA TYR A 47 9.66 1.77 2.18
C TYR A 47 10.47 0.90 3.14
N PRO A 48 11.44 1.45 3.88
CA PRO A 48 12.18 0.69 4.88
C PRO A 48 11.28 0.38 6.07
N ILE A 49 11.28 -0.88 6.52
CA ILE A 49 10.65 -1.30 7.79
C ILE A 49 11.78 -1.56 8.80
N ASN A 50 11.82 -0.75 9.86
CA ASN A 50 12.90 -0.71 10.84
C ASN A 50 14.24 -0.24 10.23
N GLU A 51 15.37 -0.61 10.85
CA GLU A 51 16.69 -0.26 10.35
C GLU A 51 17.08 -1.15 9.17
N VAL A 52 17.10 -0.57 7.97
CA VAL A 52 17.63 -1.19 6.76
C VAL A 52 18.92 -0.45 6.40
N HIS A 53 20.05 -1.17 6.41
CA HIS A 53 21.37 -0.54 6.32
C HIS A 53 21.72 -0.06 4.89
N ASN A 54 21.02 -0.52 3.85
CA ASN A 54 21.43 -0.28 2.46
C ASN A 54 20.26 -0.02 1.49
N MET A 55 19.44 0.98 1.81
CA MET A 55 18.30 1.36 0.97
C MET A 55 18.69 1.83 -0.45
N GLU A 56 19.92 2.31 -0.63
CA GLU A 56 20.40 2.78 -1.93
C GLU A 56 20.72 1.62 -2.87
N ALA A 57 21.40 0.57 -2.40
CA ALA A 57 21.61 -0.64 -3.19
C ALA A 57 20.29 -1.34 -3.57
N LEU A 58 19.36 -1.38 -2.61
CA LEU A 58 17.99 -1.84 -2.82
C LEU A 58 17.30 -1.13 -3.98
N ASN A 59 17.39 0.20 -4.00
CA ASN A 59 16.80 1.01 -5.04
C ASN A 59 17.43 0.74 -6.42
N ILE A 60 18.74 0.52 -6.48
CA ILE A 60 19.45 0.17 -7.71
C ILE A 60 18.98 -1.18 -8.26
N ILE A 61 18.78 -2.17 -7.39
CA ILE A 61 18.40 -3.54 -7.79
C ILE A 61 16.91 -3.62 -8.15
N LEU A 62 16.05 -3.16 -7.25
CA LEU A 62 14.61 -3.32 -7.38
C LEU A 62 13.97 -2.26 -8.24
N GLY A 63 14.58 -1.08 -8.38
CA GLY A 63 14.01 0.06 -9.10
C GLY A 63 12.81 0.66 -8.36
N GLY A 64 12.72 1.99 -8.33
CA GLY A 64 11.65 2.68 -7.65
C GLY A 64 12.11 4.02 -7.08
N GLN A 65 11.26 4.62 -6.26
CA GLN A 65 11.63 5.74 -5.41
C GLN A 65 11.69 5.27 -3.95
N VAL A 66 12.67 5.73 -3.18
CA VAL A 66 12.69 5.45 -1.74
C VAL A 66 11.69 6.39 -1.05
N GLY A 67 10.71 5.79 -0.39
CA GLY A 67 9.71 6.49 0.42
C GLY A 67 9.98 6.34 1.92
N ALA A 68 9.23 7.11 2.72
CA ALA A 68 9.27 7.03 4.17
C ALA A 68 7.90 6.66 4.75
N LEU A 69 7.90 5.90 5.84
CA LEU A 69 6.72 5.60 6.64
C LEU A 69 6.56 6.62 7.79
N PRO A 70 5.33 6.90 8.25
CA PRO A 70 4.06 6.36 7.75
C PRO A 70 3.62 7.02 6.44
N THR A 71 2.98 6.24 5.55
CA THR A 71 2.43 6.73 4.27
C THR A 71 0.96 6.34 4.10
N THR A 72 0.31 6.77 3.00
CA THR A 72 -1.04 6.35 2.65
C THR A 72 -1.03 5.37 1.47
N TYR A 73 -1.68 4.23 1.65
CA TYR A 73 -1.90 3.22 0.63
C TYR A 73 -3.39 2.89 0.53
N LEU A 74 -3.98 3.05 -0.66
CA LEU A 74 -5.42 2.83 -0.90
C LEU A 74 -6.35 3.55 0.10
N GLY A 75 -5.92 4.71 0.61
CA GLY A 75 -6.68 5.49 1.60
C GLY A 75 -6.52 5.02 3.05
N MET A 76 -5.70 4.00 3.29
CA MET A 76 -5.33 3.52 4.62
C MET A 76 -3.89 3.92 4.96
N PRO A 77 -3.60 4.17 6.26
CA PRO A 77 -2.23 4.36 6.69
C PRO A 77 -1.39 3.09 6.59
N LEU A 78 -0.16 3.25 6.16
CA LEU A 78 0.84 2.20 6.10
C LEU A 78 2.02 2.59 6.99
N GLY A 79 2.55 1.66 7.78
CA GLY A 79 3.65 1.90 8.73
C GLY A 79 3.30 2.77 9.95
N ALA A 80 2.04 3.18 10.10
CA ALA A 80 1.57 3.84 11.31
C ALA A 80 1.50 2.86 12.48
N LYS A 81 1.74 3.34 13.71
CA LYS A 81 1.36 2.55 14.90
C LYS A 81 -0.13 2.23 14.81
N SER A 82 -0.44 0.93 14.90
CA SER A 82 -1.78 0.33 14.79
C SER A 82 -2.87 1.08 15.60
N MET A 83 -2.49 1.76 16.69
CA MET A 83 -3.40 2.49 17.58
C MET A 83 -3.35 4.04 17.47
N SER A 84 -2.81 4.61 16.40
CA SER A 84 -2.82 6.07 16.22
C SER A 84 -4.25 6.58 15.93
N LYS A 85 -4.89 7.17 16.95
CA LYS A 85 -6.26 7.72 16.88
C LYS A 85 -6.43 8.73 15.75
N GLU A 86 -5.42 9.56 15.51
CA GLU A 86 -5.43 10.63 14.50
C GLU A 86 -5.52 10.11 13.06
N ILE A 87 -5.01 8.91 12.83
CA ILE A 87 -5.00 8.33 11.51
C ILE A 87 -6.31 7.57 11.26
N TRP A 88 -6.78 6.80 12.24
CA TRP A 88 -8.08 6.15 12.17
C TRP A 88 -9.24 7.14 12.15
N SER A 89 -9.11 8.31 12.78
CA SER A 89 -10.15 9.35 12.72
C SER A 89 -10.38 9.85 11.29
N SER A 90 -9.33 10.04 10.49
CA SER A 90 -9.48 10.44 9.09
C SER A 90 -10.18 9.37 8.23
N VAL A 91 -9.89 8.09 8.49
CA VAL A 91 -10.57 6.97 7.83
C VAL A 91 -12.03 6.91 8.24
N MET A 92 -12.32 7.02 9.55
CA MET A 92 -13.68 7.06 10.07
C MET A 92 -14.48 8.24 9.54
N GLU A 93 -13.91 9.44 9.50
CA GLU A 93 -14.57 10.65 8.98
C GLU A 93 -14.98 10.47 7.50
N LYS A 94 -14.12 9.83 6.69
CA LYS A 94 -14.45 9.49 5.29
C LYS A 94 -15.60 8.49 5.20
N CYS A 95 -15.63 7.48 6.06
CA CYS A 95 -16.74 6.52 6.14
C CYS A 95 -18.04 7.19 6.60
N GLU A 96 -17.98 8.04 7.63
CA GLU A 96 -19.13 8.80 8.14
C GLU A 96 -19.72 9.73 7.07
N LYS A 97 -18.87 10.47 6.33
CA LYS A 97 -19.34 11.32 5.23
C LYS A 97 -20.06 10.52 4.14
N LYS A 98 -19.56 9.32 3.80
CA LYS A 98 -20.24 8.43 2.83
C LYS A 98 -21.59 7.95 3.36
N LEU A 99 -21.64 7.49 4.62
CA LEU A 99 -22.86 7.02 5.27
C LEU A 99 -23.90 8.14 5.43
N ALA A 100 -23.48 9.34 5.81
CA ALA A 100 -24.35 10.50 5.93
C ALA A 100 -24.99 10.87 4.58
N ARG A 101 -24.21 10.81 3.49
CA ARG A 101 -24.70 11.01 2.13
C ARG A 101 -25.74 9.96 1.72
N TRP A 102 -25.60 8.71 2.15
CA TRP A 102 -26.60 7.66 1.90
C TRP A 102 -27.90 7.87 2.68
N LYS A 103 -27.83 8.36 3.93
CA LYS A 103 -29.04 8.75 4.67
C LYS A 103 -29.81 9.88 3.99
N GLY A 104 -29.11 10.79 3.31
CA GLY A 104 -29.70 11.93 2.58
C GLY A 104 -30.25 11.57 1.18
N GLN A 105 -29.83 10.45 0.59
CA GLN A 105 -30.46 9.92 -0.61
C GLN A 105 -31.76 9.19 -0.22
N TYR A 106 -32.82 9.31 -1.03
CA TYR A 106 -34.12 8.65 -0.82
C TYR A 106 -34.03 7.12 -0.98
N LEU A 107 -33.12 6.47 -0.26
CA LEU A 107 -32.96 5.03 -0.21
C LEU A 107 -34.09 4.44 0.64
N SER A 108 -34.76 3.44 0.09
CA SER A 108 -35.72 2.61 0.82
C SER A 108 -35.03 1.92 2.00
N LEU A 109 -35.80 1.49 3.00
CA LEU A 109 -35.26 0.78 4.17
C LEU A 109 -34.42 -0.43 3.74
N GLY A 110 -34.90 -1.19 2.76
CA GLY A 110 -34.16 -2.32 2.18
C GLY A 110 -32.87 -1.91 1.48
N GLY A 111 -32.87 -0.80 0.73
CA GLY A 111 -31.67 -0.25 0.11
C GLY A 111 -30.63 0.23 1.12
N ARG A 112 -31.05 0.69 2.31
CA ARG A 112 -30.13 1.07 3.39
C ARG A 112 -29.52 -0.15 4.08
N VAL A 113 -30.32 -1.18 4.37
CA VAL A 113 -29.82 -2.40 5.02
C VAL A 113 -28.83 -3.14 4.11
N ALA A 114 -29.10 -3.20 2.81
CA ALA A 114 -28.21 -3.83 1.83
C ALA A 114 -26.88 -3.10 1.62
N LEU A 115 -26.74 -1.84 2.04
CA LEU A 115 -25.50 -1.05 1.96
C LEU A 115 -24.68 -1.08 3.25
N ILE A 116 -25.29 -1.51 4.36
CA ILE A 116 -24.65 -1.62 5.68
C ILE A 116 -24.10 -3.03 5.91
N ASN A 117 -24.79 -4.06 5.39
CA ASN A 117 -24.37 -5.46 5.42
C ASN A 117 -23.38 -5.79 4.28
#